data_AF-A0A5C7MWX9-F1
#
_entry.id   AF-A0A5C7MWX9-F1
#
_cell.length_a   1.000
_cell.length_b   1.000
_cell.length_c   1.000
_cell.angle_alpha   90.00
_cell.angle_beta   90.00
_cell.angle_gamma   90.00
#
_symmetry.space_group_name_H-M   'P 1'
#
loop_
_entity.id
_entity.type
_entity.pdbx_description
1 polymer ?
#
loop_
_entity_poly.entity_id
_entity_poly.type
_entity_poly.pdbx_seq_one_letter_code
_entity_poly.pdbx_strand_id
1 'polypeptide(L)'
;MFSGIVIAAIGITALVTASIVRSSSAQAPATTVAPAAPQYSAAEVDAAKQNVCHVFDVSSAGKRGKGGVVVDGQPNLPVILRTLTSAVAVQNALAPALPADVATAAHKYVITTLDLATGATGSASVDEINRLTTSSNDAAYSMADVCGLPR
;
A
#
# COMPACT_ATOMS: atom_id res chain seq x y z
N MET A 1 -14.59 -22.37 -32.58
CA MET A 1 -15.51 -21.23 -32.83
C MET A 1 -14.80 -19.96 -32.39
N PHE A 2 -14.54 -19.08 -33.36
CA PHE A 2 -14.08 -17.67 -33.34
C PHE A 2 -13.28 -17.16 -32.11
N SER A 3 -11.97 -16.93 -32.23
CA SER A 3 -11.31 -15.72 -32.78
C SER A 3 -11.23 -14.56 -31.78
N GLY A 4 -10.02 -14.08 -31.52
CA GLY A 4 -9.79 -12.78 -30.88
C GLY A 4 -8.37 -12.52 -30.39
N ILE A 5 -7.38 -12.47 -31.28
CA ILE A 5 -6.12 -11.77 -31.02
C ILE A 5 -6.43 -10.26 -31.05
N VAL A 6 -6.03 -9.53 -30.01
CA VAL A 6 -5.73 -8.09 -30.14
C VAL A 6 -4.34 -7.85 -29.57
N ILE A 7 -3.40 -7.68 -30.49
CA ILE A 7 -2.09 -7.07 -30.25
C ILE A 7 -2.35 -5.58 -30.06
N ALA A 8 -1.85 -4.98 -28.98
CA ALA A 8 -1.73 -3.52 -28.86
C ALA A 8 -0.27 -3.18 -28.55
N ALA A 9 0.43 -2.72 -29.57
CA ALA A 9 1.75 -2.15 -29.49
C ALA A 9 1.67 -0.73 -28.91
N ILE A 10 2.62 -0.35 -28.05
CA ILE A 10 2.94 1.07 -27.80
C ILE A 10 4.45 1.21 -27.77
N GLY A 11 5.00 1.65 -28.89
CA GLY A 11 6.31 2.29 -28.95
C GLY A 11 6.11 3.75 -29.30
N ILE A 12 6.79 4.66 -28.59
CA ILE A 12 7.16 5.96 -29.13
C ILE A 12 8.59 6.28 -28.66
N THR A 13 9.51 6.21 -29.62
CA THR A 13 10.87 6.74 -29.53
C THR A 13 10.79 8.27 -29.56
N ALA A 14 11.30 8.96 -28.53
CA ALA A 14 11.43 10.42 -28.57
C ALA A 14 12.81 10.80 -29.13
N LEU A 15 12.81 11.33 -30.35
CA LEU A 15 13.97 11.86 -31.05
C LEU A 15 14.16 13.32 -30.62
N VAL A 16 15.17 13.60 -29.80
CA VAL A 16 15.50 14.98 -29.39
C VAL A 16 16.38 15.60 -30.48
N THR A 17 15.74 16.20 -31.49
CA THR A 17 16.45 17.06 -32.46
C THR A 17 16.46 18.49 -31.91
N ALA A 18 17.59 18.92 -31.36
CA ALA A 18 17.80 20.31 -30.98
C ALA A 18 19.07 20.82 -31.63
N SER A 19 18.95 21.69 -32.64
CA SER A 19 20.03 22.60 -33.06
C SER A 19 19.54 23.73 -33.96
N ILE A 20 19.55 24.93 -33.37
CA ILE A 20 19.97 26.22 -33.94
C ILE A 20 19.11 26.80 -35.08
N VAL A 21 18.26 27.78 -34.73
CA VAL A 21 18.19 29.03 -35.50
C VAL A 21 18.25 30.20 -34.51
N ARG A 22 19.32 30.98 -34.67
CA ARG A 22 19.56 32.26 -34.00
C ARG A 22 18.51 33.26 -34.48
N SER A 23 17.82 33.88 -33.52
CA SER A 23 17.35 35.26 -33.53
C SER A 23 16.54 35.74 -34.75
N SER A 24 15.21 35.84 -34.60
CA SER A 24 14.43 37.04 -34.93
C SER A 24 13.00 36.93 -34.38
N SER A 25 12.53 38.06 -33.85
CA SER A 25 11.27 38.36 -33.18
C SER A 25 10.00 37.76 -33.80
N ALA A 26 9.31 36.90 -33.04
CA ALA A 26 7.88 36.59 -33.20
C ALA A 26 7.29 36.16 -31.84
N GLN A 27 6.13 36.71 -31.51
CA GLN A 27 5.40 36.49 -30.26
C GLN A 27 5.17 34.99 -30.02
N ALA A 28 5.60 34.48 -28.86
CA ALA A 28 5.43 33.08 -28.49
C ALA A 28 3.93 32.73 -28.46
N PRO A 29 3.46 31.69 -29.17
CA PRO A 29 2.11 31.21 -29.00
C PRO A 29 1.97 30.71 -27.56
N ALA A 30 1.00 31.25 -26.83
CA ALA A 30 0.64 30.77 -25.50
C ALA A 30 0.31 29.27 -25.61
N THR A 31 1.22 28.43 -25.12
CA THR A 31 1.02 26.99 -25.10
C THR A 31 0.09 26.70 -23.94
N THR A 32 -1.19 26.54 -24.22
CA THR A 32 -2.15 25.95 -23.27
C THR A 32 -1.72 24.51 -23.02
N VAL A 33 -1.09 24.27 -21.87
CA VAL A 33 -0.78 22.92 -21.39
C VAL A 33 -2.12 22.25 -21.10
N ALA A 34 -2.51 21.31 -21.95
CA ALA A 34 -3.65 20.45 -21.68
C ALA A 34 -3.40 19.69 -20.36
N PRO A 35 -4.39 19.56 -19.46
CA PRO A 35 -4.24 18.77 -18.24
C PRO A 35 -3.75 17.37 -18.60
N ALA A 36 -2.68 16.92 -17.95
CA ALA A 36 -2.22 15.55 -18.10
C ALA A 36 -3.37 14.59 -17.75
N ALA A 37 -3.63 13.61 -18.62
CA ALA A 37 -4.62 12.59 -18.32
C ALA A 37 -4.21 11.84 -17.04
N PRO A 38 -5.17 11.41 -16.20
CA PRO A 38 -4.87 10.58 -15.03
C PRO A 38 -4.04 9.36 -15.43
N GLN A 39 -2.96 9.11 -14.70
CA GLN A 39 -2.04 8.00 -14.98
C GLN A 39 -2.69 6.62 -14.80
N TYR A 40 -3.74 6.55 -13.97
CA TYR A 40 -4.57 5.36 -13.75
C TYR A 40 -6.05 5.71 -13.92
N SER A 41 -6.81 4.79 -14.50
CA SER A 41 -8.26 4.87 -14.59
C SER A 41 -8.93 4.66 -13.23
N ALA A 42 -10.17 5.14 -13.08
CA ALA A 42 -10.94 4.93 -11.86
C ALA A 42 -11.14 3.43 -11.53
N ALA A 43 -11.26 2.59 -12.56
CA ALA A 43 -11.39 1.14 -12.40
C ALA A 43 -10.12 0.49 -11.84
N GLU A 44 -8.94 0.95 -12.29
CA GLU A 44 -7.65 0.45 -11.77
C GLU A 44 -7.46 0.87 -10.31
N VAL A 45 -7.84 2.10 -9.96
CA VAL A 45 -7.79 2.61 -8.59
C VAL A 45 -8.72 1.82 -7.66
N ASP A 46 -9.96 1.57 -8.09
CA ASP A 46 -10.93 0.81 -7.30
C ASP A 46 -10.49 -0.66 -7.12
N ALA A 47 -10.02 -1.31 -8.18
CA ALA A 47 -9.50 -2.68 -8.10
C ALA A 47 -8.28 -2.78 -7.16
N ALA A 48 -7.36 -1.81 -7.20
CA ALA A 48 -6.21 -1.77 -6.30
C ALA A 48 -6.64 -1.61 -4.83
N LYS A 49 -7.59 -0.71 -4.55
CA LYS A 49 -8.16 -0.53 -3.22
C LYS A 49 -8.87 -1.81 -2.75
N GLN A 50 -9.72 -2.38 -3.58
CA GLN A 50 -10.48 -3.58 -3.25
C GLN A 50 -9.56 -4.77 -2.95
N ASN A 51 -8.48 -4.94 -3.72
CA ASN A 51 -7.48 -5.98 -3.50
C ASN A 51 -6.78 -5.83 -2.14
N VAL A 52 -6.22 -4.65 -1.81
CA VAL A 52 -5.51 -4.46 -0.54
C VAL A 52 -6.45 -4.62 0.65
N CYS A 53 -7.68 -4.11 0.54
CA CYS A 53 -8.66 -4.18 1.62
C CYS A 53 -9.14 -5.60 1.85
N HIS A 54 -9.35 -6.37 0.78
CA HIS A 54 -9.66 -7.79 0.87
C HIS A 54 -8.51 -8.56 1.56
N VAL A 55 -7.27 -8.34 1.14
CA VAL A 55 -6.09 -9.00 1.73
C VAL A 55 -5.92 -8.63 3.21
N PHE A 56 -6.15 -7.37 3.58
CA PHE A 56 -6.14 -6.93 4.97
C PHE A 56 -7.23 -7.65 5.80
N ASP A 57 -8.47 -7.70 5.30
CA ASP A 57 -9.59 -8.34 6.01
C ASP A 57 -9.32 -9.83 6.27
N VAL A 58 -9.00 -10.59 5.21
CA VAL A 58 -8.78 -12.04 5.34
C VAL A 58 -7.55 -12.37 6.18
N SER A 59 -6.50 -11.54 6.12
CA SER A 59 -5.28 -11.77 6.89
C SER A 59 -5.38 -11.34 8.35
N SER A 60 -6.28 -10.40 8.67
CA SER A 60 -6.53 -9.92 10.03
C SER A 60 -7.57 -10.75 10.79
N ALA A 61 -8.55 -11.36 10.09
CA ALA A 61 -9.61 -12.18 10.69
C ALA A 61 -9.08 -13.31 11.60
N GLY A 62 -7.94 -13.91 11.23
CA GLY A 62 -7.32 -15.01 11.99
C GLY A 62 -6.64 -14.60 13.30
N LYS A 63 -6.53 -13.29 13.59
CA LYS A 63 -5.86 -12.77 14.80
C LYS A 63 -6.81 -12.56 15.98
N ARG A 64 -8.12 -12.45 15.73
CA ARG A 64 -9.14 -12.17 16.76
C ARG A 64 -9.20 -13.32 17.78
N GLY A 65 -9.10 -12.97 19.06
CA GLY A 65 -9.28 -13.91 20.18
C GLY A 65 -8.13 -14.90 20.43
N LYS A 66 -6.94 -14.69 19.87
CA LYS A 66 -5.77 -15.59 20.04
C LYS A 66 -4.74 -15.13 21.10
N GLY A 67 -5.07 -14.09 21.87
CA GLY A 67 -4.16 -13.47 22.82
C GLY A 67 -3.20 -12.47 22.17
N GLY A 68 -2.32 -11.88 22.96
CA GLY A 68 -1.30 -10.92 22.51
C GLY A 68 -0.04 -11.58 21.94
N VAL A 69 0.87 -10.76 21.42
CA VAL A 69 2.20 -11.20 20.94
C VAL A 69 3.14 -11.66 22.06
N VAL A 70 2.81 -11.36 23.31
CA VAL A 70 3.49 -11.84 24.53
C VAL A 70 2.44 -12.41 25.47
N VAL A 71 2.71 -13.58 26.05
CA VAL A 71 1.86 -14.27 27.04
C VAL A 71 2.77 -14.78 28.16
N ASP A 72 2.45 -14.48 29.41
CA ASP A 72 3.25 -14.86 30.59
C ASP A 72 4.74 -14.44 30.49
N GLY A 73 5.00 -13.28 29.89
CA GLY A 73 6.36 -12.75 29.69
C GLY A 73 7.17 -13.45 28.60
N GLN A 74 6.57 -14.39 27.87
CA GLN A 74 7.20 -15.11 26.76
C GLN A 74 6.59 -14.73 25.41
N PRO A 75 7.38 -14.72 24.31
CA PRO A 75 6.85 -14.49 22.97
C PRO A 75 5.83 -15.54 22.55
N ASN A 76 4.65 -15.10 22.12
CA ASN A 76 3.62 -15.96 21.54
C ASN A 76 3.92 -16.18 20.05
N LEU A 77 4.88 -17.07 19.76
CA LEU A 77 5.41 -17.30 18.41
C LEU A 77 4.32 -17.58 17.34
N PRO A 78 3.28 -18.39 17.60
CA PRO A 78 2.21 -18.59 16.61
C PRO A 78 1.44 -17.30 16.26
N VAL A 79 1.23 -16.42 17.24
CA VAL A 79 0.58 -15.12 16.99
C VAL A 79 1.53 -14.18 16.27
N ILE A 80 2.80 -14.11 16.68
CA ILE A 80 3.83 -13.31 16.01
C ILE A 80 3.96 -13.71 14.54
N LEU A 81 4.04 -15.01 14.23
CA LEU A 81 4.15 -15.49 12.86
C LEU A 81 2.93 -15.08 12.02
N ARG A 82 1.72 -15.26 12.55
CA ARG A 82 0.49 -14.82 11.87
C ARG A 82 0.46 -13.30 11.67
N THR A 83 1.00 -12.55 12.63
CA THR A 83 1.15 -11.10 12.57
C THR A 83 2.05 -10.69 11.42
N LEU A 84 3.22 -11.33 11.28
CA LEU A 84 4.16 -11.13 10.17
C LEU A 84 3.56 -11.53 8.82
N THR A 85 2.92 -12.70 8.72
CA THR A 85 2.30 -13.17 7.46
C THR A 85 1.26 -12.16 6.94
N SER A 86 0.47 -11.56 7.83
CA SER A 86 -0.51 -10.55 7.46
C SER A 86 0.12 -9.24 6.99
N ALA A 87 1.21 -8.78 7.64
CA ALA A 87 1.96 -7.62 7.15
C ALA A 87 2.56 -7.88 5.76
N VAL A 88 3.15 -9.05 5.54
CA VAL A 88 3.71 -9.45 4.25
C VAL A 88 2.62 -9.55 3.18
N ALA A 89 1.44 -10.08 3.52
CA ALA A 89 0.32 -10.15 2.59
C ALA A 89 -0.12 -8.75 2.14
N VAL A 90 -0.33 -7.82 3.09
CA VAL A 90 -0.70 -6.43 2.77
C VAL A 90 0.38 -5.73 1.96
N GLN A 91 1.66 -5.89 2.33
CA GLN A 91 2.80 -5.32 1.61
C GLN A 91 2.86 -5.79 0.14
N ASN A 92 2.55 -7.07 -0.12
CA ASN A 92 2.51 -7.63 -1.47
C ASN A 92 1.24 -7.24 -2.27
N ALA A 93 0.19 -6.80 -1.58
CA ALA A 93 -1.04 -6.31 -2.21
C ALA A 93 -0.98 -4.83 -2.61
N LEU A 94 0.08 -4.12 -2.22
CA LEU A 94 0.30 -2.73 -2.63
C LEU A 94 0.56 -2.64 -4.13
N ALA A 95 -0.13 -1.69 -4.77
CA ALA A 95 -0.05 -1.40 -6.18
C ALA A 95 0.10 0.13 -6.41
N PRO A 96 0.75 0.55 -7.51
CA PRO A 96 0.93 1.97 -7.83
C PRO A 96 -0.37 2.77 -8.00
N ALA A 97 -1.47 2.10 -8.36
CA ALA A 97 -2.78 2.73 -8.55
C ALA A 97 -3.55 2.96 -7.24
N LEU A 98 -2.98 2.65 -6.06
CA LEU A 98 -3.68 2.83 -4.80
C LEU A 98 -3.97 4.32 -4.50
N PRO A 99 -5.17 4.62 -3.96
CA PRO A 99 -5.43 5.90 -3.32
C PRO A 99 -4.41 6.21 -2.22
N ALA A 100 -3.99 7.47 -2.11
CA ALA A 100 -2.91 7.89 -1.20
C ALA A 100 -3.24 7.64 0.28
N ASP A 101 -4.50 7.81 0.67
CA ASP A 101 -5.02 7.53 2.02
C ASP A 101 -4.88 6.03 2.36
N VAL A 102 -5.28 5.16 1.42
CA VAL A 102 -5.20 3.71 1.59
C VAL A 102 -3.74 3.23 1.60
N ALA A 103 -2.90 3.76 0.71
CA ALA A 103 -1.46 3.44 0.69
C ALA A 103 -0.78 3.85 2.00
N THR A 104 -1.08 5.06 2.50
CA THR A 104 -0.53 5.56 3.77
C THR A 104 -0.94 4.67 4.95
N ALA A 105 -2.23 4.31 5.02
CA ALA A 105 -2.74 3.43 6.07
C ALA A 105 -2.08 2.03 5.99
N ALA A 106 -1.95 1.47 4.79
CA ALA A 106 -1.36 0.16 4.58
C ALA A 106 0.14 0.13 4.94
N HIS A 107 0.92 1.14 4.55
CA HIS A 107 2.31 1.27 4.95
C HIS A 107 2.47 1.39 6.46
N LYS A 108 1.64 2.24 7.09
CA LYS A 108 1.64 2.38 8.56
C LYS A 108 1.30 1.06 9.25
N TYR A 109 0.31 0.33 8.72
CA TYR A 109 -0.04 -1.00 9.22
C TYR A 109 1.15 -1.96 9.14
N VAL A 110 1.81 -2.06 7.99
CA VAL A 110 2.96 -2.94 7.81
C VAL A 110 4.08 -2.59 8.80
N ILE A 111 4.50 -1.31 8.86
CA ILE A 111 5.61 -0.86 9.71
C ILE A 111 5.33 -1.16 11.19
N THR A 112 4.19 -0.69 11.71
CA THR A 112 3.85 -0.87 13.13
C THR A 112 3.66 -2.33 13.53
N THR A 113 3.19 -3.16 12.59
CA THR A 113 3.06 -4.61 12.78
C THR A 113 4.42 -5.29 12.85
N LEU A 114 5.38 -4.88 12.01
CA LEU A 114 6.76 -5.38 12.04
C LEU A 114 7.50 -4.92 13.30
N ASP A 115 7.30 -3.67 13.73
CA ASP A 115 7.90 -3.15 14.97
C ASP A 115 7.42 -3.94 16.19
N LEU A 116 6.11 -4.20 16.28
CA LEU A 116 5.53 -5.01 17.35
C LEU A 116 6.09 -6.43 17.36
N ALA A 117 6.17 -7.09 16.20
CA ALA A 117 6.74 -8.43 16.09
C ALA A 117 8.21 -8.43 16.49
N THR A 118 8.98 -7.45 16.03
CA THR A 118 10.41 -7.29 16.37
C THR A 118 10.59 -7.10 17.86
N GLY A 119 9.85 -6.16 18.48
CA GLY A 119 9.89 -5.92 19.92
C GLY A 119 9.54 -7.16 20.74
N ALA A 120 8.48 -7.89 20.32
CA ALA A 120 8.06 -9.11 21.00
C ALA A 120 9.11 -10.22 20.93
N THR A 121 9.80 -10.38 19.79
CA THR A 121 10.89 -11.37 19.66
C THR A 121 12.21 -10.93 20.28
N GLY A 122 12.45 -9.61 20.36
CA GLY A 122 13.69 -9.01 20.84
C GLY A 122 13.72 -8.75 22.34
N SER A 123 12.80 -9.32 23.12
CA SER A 123 12.69 -9.13 24.57
C SER A 123 12.59 -7.65 25.00
N ALA A 124 11.84 -6.84 24.24
CA ALA A 124 11.53 -5.47 24.64
C ALA A 124 10.80 -5.44 25.99
N SER A 125 10.89 -4.31 26.71
CA SER A 125 10.19 -4.16 27.99
C SER A 125 8.68 -4.25 27.82
N VAL A 126 7.96 -4.62 28.88
CA VAL A 126 6.48 -4.69 28.87
C VAL A 126 5.87 -3.35 28.44
N ASP A 127 6.41 -2.24 28.93
CA ASP A 127 5.95 -0.89 28.56
C ASP A 127 6.11 -0.63 27.06
N GLU A 128 7.23 -1.06 26.47
CA GLU A 128 7.48 -0.91 25.04
C GLU A 128 6.56 -1.82 24.22
N ILE A 129 6.34 -3.07 24.65
CA ILE A 129 5.37 -3.97 24.01
C ILE A 129 3.95 -3.38 24.04
N ASN A 130 3.55 -2.77 25.14
CA ASN A 130 2.24 -2.11 25.26
C ASN A 130 2.15 -0.91 24.32
N ARG A 131 3.19 -0.07 24.24
CA ARG A 131 3.26 1.06 23.30
C ARG A 131 3.16 0.59 21.84
N LEU A 132 3.91 -0.45 21.47
CA LEU A 132 3.89 -1.03 20.12
C LEU A 132 2.55 -1.68 19.79
N THR A 133 1.92 -2.34 20.78
CA THR A 133 0.59 -2.96 20.61
C THR A 133 -0.46 -1.90 20.32
N THR A 134 -0.49 -0.80 21.09
CA THR A 134 -1.38 0.33 20.83
C THR A 134 -1.16 0.91 19.44
N SER A 135 0.10 1.17 19.07
CA SER A 135 0.46 1.70 17.74
C SER A 135 0.00 0.79 16.59
N SER A 136 0.19 -0.52 16.73
CA SER A 136 -0.23 -1.53 15.75
C SER A 136 -1.75 -1.62 15.64
N ASN A 137 -2.47 -1.56 16.78
CA ASN A 137 -3.94 -1.54 16.79
C ASN A 137 -4.49 -0.28 16.13
N ASP A 138 -3.93 0.89 16.42
CA ASP A 138 -4.35 2.16 15.79
C ASP A 138 -4.13 2.13 14.28
N ALA A 139 -3.03 1.55 13.82
CA ALA A 139 -2.78 1.36 12.39
C ALA A 139 -3.76 0.38 11.75
N ALA A 140 -4.10 -0.72 12.44
CA ALA A 140 -5.11 -1.67 11.99
C ALA A 140 -6.51 -1.03 11.90
N TYR A 141 -6.90 -0.21 12.89
CA TYR A 141 -8.17 0.52 12.85
C TYR A 141 -8.19 1.57 11.75
N SER A 142 -7.09 2.28 11.52
CA SER A 142 -6.97 3.21 10.39
C SER A 142 -7.10 2.49 9.05
N MET A 143 -6.56 1.28 8.92
CA MET A 143 -6.71 0.47 7.71
C MET A 143 -8.15 -0.02 7.54
N ALA A 144 -8.80 -0.46 8.63
CA ALA A 144 -10.20 -0.85 8.60
C ALA A 144 -11.12 0.32 8.18
N ASP A 145 -10.83 1.54 8.67
CA ASP A 145 -11.59 2.76 8.37
C ASP A 145 -11.56 3.11 6.88
N VAL A 146 -10.36 3.19 6.28
CA VAL A 146 -10.22 3.49 4.84
C VAL A 146 -10.78 2.39 3.93
N CYS A 147 -10.89 1.16 4.45
CA CYS A 147 -11.49 0.01 3.78
C CYS A 147 -13.00 -0.16 4.04
N GLY A 148 -13.60 0.63 4.93
CA GLY A 148 -15.01 0.49 5.30
C GLY A 148 -15.34 -0.82 6.02
N LEU A 149 -14.37 -1.40 6.73
CA LEU A 149 -14.51 -2.67 7.44
C LEU A 149 -14.94 -2.47 8.90
N PRO A 150 -15.67 -3.43 9.50
CA PRO A 150 -15.97 -3.40 10.92
C PRO A 150 -14.70 -3.58 11.77
N ARG A 151 -14.64 -2.87 12.90
CA ARG A 151 -13.52 -2.92 13.86
C ARG A 151 -13.57 -4.21 14.68
#